data_AF-A0A1F8C1S0-F1
#
_entry.id   AF-A0A1F8C1S0-F1
#
_cell.length_a   1.000
_cell.length_b   1.000
_cell.length_c   1.000
_cell.angle_alpha   90.00
_cell.angle_beta   90.00
_cell.angle_gamma   90.00
#
_symmetry.space_group_name_H-M   'P 1'
#
loop_
_entity.id
_entity.type
_entity.pdbx_description
1 polymer ?
#
loop_
_entity_poly.entity_id
_entity_poly.type
_entity_poly.pdbx_seq_one_letter_code
_entity_poly.pdbx_strand_id
1 'polypeptide(L)'
;MSSKLIKIFFFFILALTLFNLISSFRPPRQIVLGQQVDLENQKAFWEDMIFKYPTYRQAWEELAKVEEKLGNTKEAQEAADTAKQISPNSP
;
A
#
# COMPACT_ATOMS: atom_id res chain seq x y z
N MET A 1 -33.84 32.66 -12.10
CA MET A 1 -33.04 31.64 -11.39
C MET A 1 -32.27 32.34 -10.27
N SER A 2 -32.43 31.92 -9.00
CA SER A 2 -31.88 32.64 -7.83
C SER A 2 -30.35 32.59 -7.81
N SER A 3 -29.65 33.71 -7.54
CA SER A 3 -28.18 33.75 -7.51
C SER A 3 -27.56 32.79 -6.48
N LYS A 4 -28.36 32.37 -5.48
CA LYS A 4 -27.98 31.34 -4.51
C LYS A 4 -27.78 29.96 -5.15
N LEU A 5 -28.65 29.58 -6.10
CA LEU A 5 -28.56 28.30 -6.81
C LEU A 5 -27.32 28.22 -7.70
N ILE A 6 -26.98 29.33 -8.38
CA ILE A 6 -25.80 29.41 -9.24
C ILE A 6 -24.50 29.24 -8.43
N LYS A 7 -24.42 29.85 -7.24
CA LYS A 7 -23.26 29.71 -6.34
C LYS A 7 -23.09 28.28 -5.82
N ILE A 8 -24.18 27.61 -5.45
CA ILE A 8 -24.16 26.21 -5.00
C ILE A 8 -23.67 25.30 -6.12
N PHE A 9 -24.19 25.49 -7.34
CA PHE A 9 -23.79 24.71 -8.50
C PHE A 9 -22.30 24.90 -8.83
N PHE A 10 -21.82 26.15 -8.79
CA PHE A 10 -20.41 26.45 -9.00
C PHE A 10 -19.51 25.81 -7.93
N PHE A 11 -19.91 25.87 -6.65
CA PHE A 11 -19.18 25.23 -5.56
C PHE A 11 -19.14 23.70 -5.73
N PHE A 12 -20.23 23.09 -6.18
CA PHE A 12 -20.29 21.65 -6.43
C PHE A 12 -19.34 21.22 -7.55
N ILE A 13 -19.28 21.97 -8.65
CA ILE A 13 -18.31 21.73 -9.73
C ILE A 13 -16.88 21.88 -9.21
N LEU A 14 -16.60 22.92 -8.43
CA LEU A 14 -15.28 23.16 -7.86
C LEU A 14 -14.84 22.02 -6.92
N ALA A 15 -15.78 21.48 -6.12
CA ALA A 15 -15.52 20.34 -5.25
C ALA A 15 -15.22 19.07 -6.05
N LEU A 16 -15.96 18.82 -7.15
CA LEU A 16 -15.73 17.68 -8.02
C LEU A 16 -14.38 17.76 -8.74
N THR A 17 -13.98 18.94 -9.23
CA THR A 17 -12.68 19.11 -9.89
C THR A 17 -11.53 18.93 -8.91
N LEU A 18 -11.63 19.49 -7.70
CA LEU A 18 -10.64 19.27 -6.63
C LEU A 18 -10.57 17.80 -6.23
N PHE A 19 -11.71 17.12 -6.07
CA PHE A 19 -11.76 15.70 -5.76
C PHE A 19 -11.11 14.86 -6.87
N ASN A 20 -11.43 15.14 -8.13
CA ASN A 20 -10.88 14.43 -9.28
C ASN A 20 -9.36 14.66 -9.39
N LEU A 21 -8.89 15.89 -9.17
CA LEU A 21 -7.46 16.22 -9.14
C LEU A 21 -6.72 15.46 -8.04
N ILE A 22 -7.22 15.47 -6.81
CA ILE A 22 -6.63 14.69 -5.70
C ILE A 22 -6.62 13.19 -6.02
N SER A 23 -7.68 12.68 -6.65
CA SER A 23 -7.75 11.28 -7.04
C SER A 23 -6.75 10.92 -8.15
N SER A 24 -6.44 11.85 -9.07
CA SER A 24 -5.44 11.64 -10.14
C SER A 24 -4.00 11.57 -9.62
N PHE A 25 -3.72 12.17 -8.46
CA PHE A 25 -2.43 12.07 -7.78
C PHE A 25 -2.26 10.77 -6.98
N ARG A 26 -3.33 9.97 -6.82
CA ARG A 26 -3.21 8.62 -6.26
C ARG A 26 -2.81 7.68 -7.39
N PRO A 27 -1.65 7.02 -7.30
CA PRO A 27 -1.32 5.98 -8.28
C PRO A 27 -2.45 4.93 -8.26
N PRO A 28 -2.94 4.48 -9.43
CA PRO A 28 -3.93 3.42 -9.47
C PRO A 28 -3.29 2.15 -8.90
N ARG A 29 -3.62 1.80 -7.66
CA ARG A 29 -3.41 0.43 -7.17
C ARG A 29 -4.50 -0.44 -7.79
N GLN A 30 -4.35 -0.78 -9.06
CA GLN A 30 -5.17 -1.84 -9.64
C GLN A 30 -4.57 -3.18 -9.22
N ILE A 31 -4.87 -3.59 -7.99
CA ILE A 31 -4.75 -4.99 -7.63
C ILE A 31 -6.01 -5.64 -8.20
N VAL A 32 -5.86 -6.37 -9.31
CA VAL A 32 -6.94 -7.22 -9.81
C VAL A 32 -7.17 -8.36 -8.82
N LEU A 33 -8.40 -8.89 -8.71
CA LEU A 33 -8.75 -9.90 -7.69
C LEU A 33 -7.77 -11.10 -7.69
N GLY A 34 -7.34 -11.56 -8.86
CA GLY A 34 -6.35 -12.63 -8.99
C GLY A 34 -4.96 -12.26 -8.46
N GLN A 35 -4.54 -11.01 -8.63
CA GLN A 35 -3.27 -10.50 -8.09
C GLN A 35 -3.35 -10.33 -6.57
N GLN A 36 -4.53 -9.99 -6.03
CA GLN A 36 -4.71 -9.91 -4.58
C GLN A 36 -4.55 -11.30 -3.94
N VAL A 37 -5.21 -12.31 -4.51
CA VAL A 37 -5.10 -13.70 -4.03
C VAL A 37 -3.65 -14.20 -4.12
N ASP A 38 -2.92 -13.86 -5.19
CA ASP A 38 -1.51 -14.23 -5.32
C ASP A 38 -0.62 -13.54 -4.27
N LEU A 39 -0.85 -12.25 -4.00
CA LEU A 39 -0.12 -11.52 -2.96
C LEU A 39 -0.40 -12.05 -1.55
N GLU A 40 -1.64 -12.41 -1.23
CA GLU A 40 -2.00 -13.04 0.06
C GLU A 40 -1.33 -14.42 0.22
N ASN A 41 -1.27 -15.22 -0.86
CA ASN A 41 -0.55 -16.50 -0.83
C ASN A 41 0.96 -16.29 -0.65
N GLN A 42 1.55 -15.31 -1.32
CA GLN A 42 2.97 -14.95 -1.15
C GLN A 42 3.25 -14.48 0.27
N LYS A 43 2.36 -13.66 0.85
CA LYS A 43 2.45 -13.25 2.25
C LYS A 43 2.49 -14.45 3.18
N ALA A 44 1.53 -15.37 3.05
CA ALA A 44 1.49 -16.58 3.89
C ALA A 44 2.74 -17.45 3.75
N PHE A 45 3.29 -17.58 2.54
CA PHE A 45 4.55 -18.30 2.31
C PHE A 45 5.72 -17.66 3.06
N TRP A 46 5.87 -16.33 2.98
CA TRP A 46 6.96 -15.63 3.67
C TRP A 46 6.79 -15.63 5.19
N GLU A 47 5.56 -15.52 5.69
CA GLU A 47 5.26 -15.66 7.12
C GLU A 47 5.65 -17.04 7.66
N ASP A 48 5.36 -18.11 6.93
CA ASP A 48 5.79 -19.48 7.29
C ASP A 48 7.32 -19.62 7.26
N MET A 49 7.99 -19.01 6.27
CA MET A 49 9.45 -18.99 6.20
C MET A 49 10.07 -18.24 7.38
N ILE A 50 9.49 -17.11 7.78
CA ILE A 50 9.92 -16.32 8.95
C ILE A 50 9.67 -17.12 10.24
N PHE A 51 8.54 -17.81 10.34
CA PHE A 51 8.24 -18.66 11.50
C PHE A 51 9.28 -19.78 11.67
N LYS A 52 9.70 -20.42 10.57
CA LYS A 52 10.72 -21.48 10.57
C LYS A 52 12.14 -20.93 10.73
N TYR A 53 12.42 -19.77 10.15
CA TYR A 53 13.74 -19.17 10.07
C TYR A 53 13.67 -17.67 10.41
N PRO A 54 13.52 -17.29 11.68
CA PRO A 54 13.26 -15.91 12.09
C PRO A 54 14.40 -14.95 11.78
N THR A 55 15.63 -15.45 11.60
CA THR A 55 16.80 -14.67 11.21
C THR A 55 17.06 -14.67 9.70
N TYR A 56 16.14 -15.21 8.88
CA TYR A 56 16.28 -15.21 7.43
C TYR A 56 15.91 -13.85 6.86
N ARG A 57 16.90 -12.95 6.77
CA ARG A 57 16.77 -11.56 6.33
C ARG A 57 15.95 -11.40 5.05
N GLN A 58 16.21 -12.22 4.04
CA GLN A 58 15.55 -12.11 2.75
C GLN A 58 14.03 -12.37 2.85
N ALA A 59 13.59 -13.27 3.72
CA ALA A 59 12.15 -13.48 3.92
C ALA A 59 11.47 -12.23 4.49
N TRP A 60 12.13 -11.50 5.40
CA TRP A 60 11.64 -10.22 5.89
C TRP A 60 11.62 -9.12 4.81
N GLU A 61 12.64 -9.08 3.94
CA GLU A 61 12.67 -8.15 2.79
C GLU A 61 11.53 -8.44 1.80
N GLU A 62 11.27 -9.71 1.48
CA GLU A 62 10.20 -10.10 0.58
C GLU A 62 8.82 -9.88 1.20
N LEU A 63 8.65 -10.16 2.50
CA LEU A 63 7.42 -9.83 3.22
C LEU A 63 7.13 -8.32 3.15
N ALA A 64 8.14 -7.47 3.37
CA ALA A 64 7.98 -6.02 3.28
C ALA A 64 7.48 -5.56 1.90
N LYS A 65 8.04 -6.12 0.82
CA LYS A 65 7.60 -5.83 -0.56
C LYS A 65 6.16 -6.29 -0.83
N VAL A 66 5.78 -7.45 -0.32
CA VAL A 66 4.42 -7.99 -0.48
C VAL A 66 3.40 -7.13 0.28
N GLU A 67 3.70 -6.75 1.53
CA GLU A 67 2.85 -5.87 2.34
C GLU A 67 2.70 -4.48 1.72
N GLU A 68 3.77 -3.93 1.14
CA GLU A 68 3.72 -2.65 0.41
C GLU A 68 2.75 -2.74 -0.79
N LYS A 69 2.84 -3.83 -1.57
CA LYS A 69 1.97 -4.08 -2.73
C LYS A 69 0.51 -4.25 -2.30
N LEU A 70 0.25 -4.91 -1.16
CA LEU A 70 -1.09 -5.05 -0.56
C LEU A 70 -1.61 -3.72 0.02
N GLY A 71 -0.73 -2.77 0.34
CA GLY A 71 -1.08 -1.48 0.92
C GLY A 71 -1.04 -1.43 2.44
N ASN A 72 -0.49 -2.47 3.06
CA ASN A 72 -0.24 -2.58 4.49
C ASN A 72 1.08 -1.90 4.83
N THR A 73 1.11 -0.57 4.74
CA THR A 73 2.35 0.22 4.84
C THR A 73 3.02 0.14 6.19
N LYS A 74 2.26 -0.12 7.26
CA LYS A 74 2.83 -0.24 8.61
C LYS A 74 3.59 -1.55 8.76
N GLU A 75 2.97 -2.64 8.34
CA GLU A 75 3.50 -4.00 8.35
C GLU A 75 4.73 -4.10 7.44
N ALA A 76 4.67 -3.44 6.27
CA ALA A 76 5.82 -3.33 5.37
C ALA A 76 7.03 -2.67 6.06
N GLN A 77 6.79 -1.59 6.81
CA GLN A 77 7.85 -0.88 7.52
C GLN A 77 8.44 -1.73 8.66
N GLU A 78 7.59 -2.39 9.45
CA GLU A 78 8.04 -3.28 10.53
C GLU A 78 8.89 -4.45 10.00
N ALA A 79 8.49 -5.06 8.89
CA ALA A 79 9.25 -6.12 8.25
C ALA A 79 10.61 -5.62 7.71
N ALA A 80 10.63 -4.44 7.08
CA ALA A 80 11.86 -3.83 6.59
C ALA A 80 12.83 -3.45 7.72
N ASP A 81 12.32 -2.95 8.84
CA ASP A 81 13.13 -2.63 10.01
C ASP A 81 13.70 -3.89 10.67
N THR A 82 12.93 -4.97 10.69
CA THR A 82 13.40 -6.28 11.18
C THR A 82 14.52 -6.83 10.28
N ALA A 83 14.38 -6.74 8.95
CA ALA A 83 15.43 -7.13 8.02
C ALA A 83 16.75 -6.37 8.27
N LYS A 84 16.66 -5.05 8.52
CA LYS A 84 17.83 -4.22 8.86
C LYS A 84 18.46 -4.62 10.19
N GLN A 85 17.67 -4.97 11.20
CA GLN A 85 18.19 -5.42 12.50
C GLN A 85 18.94 -6.75 12.41
N ILE A 86 18.48 -7.67 11.56
CA ILE A 86 19.14 -8.98 11.36
C ILE A 86 20.53 -8.81 10.74
N SER A 87 20.70 -7.86 9.83
CA SER A 87 21.97 -7.63 9.14
C SER A 87 22.25 -6.13 8.99
N PRO A 88 22.68 -5.45 10.05
CA PRO A 88 22.87 -3.99 10.06
C PRO A 88 23.97 -3.49 9.11
N ASN A 89 24.81 -4.39 8.58
CA ASN A 89 25.93 -4.08 7.70
C ASN A 89 25.75 -4.59 6.25
N SER A 90 24.56 -5.01 5.83
CA SER A 90 24.31 -5.30 4.42
C SER A 90 23.86 -4.01 3.72
N PRO A 91 24.51 -3.62 2.60
CA PRO A 91 24.06 -2.48 1.79
C PRO A 91 22.70 -2.75 1.12
#